data_AF-A0A7Y3FI31-F1
#
_entry.id   AF-A0A7Y3FI31-F1
#
_cell.length_a   1.000
_cell.length_b   1.000
_cell.length_c   1.000
_cell.angle_alpha   90.00
_cell.angle_beta   90.00
_cell.angle_gamma   90.00
#
_symmetry.space_group_name_H-M   'P 1'
#
loop_
_entity.id
_entity.type
_entity.pdbx_description
1 polymer ?
#
loop_
_entity_poly.entity_id
_entity_poly.type
_entity_poly.pdbx_seq_one_letter_code
_entity_poly.pdbx_strand_id
1 'polypeptide(L)'
;MINSISKILIILLLLFSSCAERDLFTDPLIDPSLGGTYTKISGTVFGVLSKSDSPFLVSENLNVEENETLTIESGVLIFFKDGVSFNVNGKLDAIGTKDFPITFTAFLNDWEGIHILSQYGNSKFKFCTFEKVFLDHDNPIKYGAISIASTVVEFKNCVFQNNYSQFGGALAIESANVKVTNCIFYNNEAVVYGGAILSEKSSNKIINNTFYKNFCLNYGGGIVLVDPVNEEIQNNILFDNRSYLGDPRIEIVSGDSSNIVEQFNFLAFDEMDPLFISSTDFHLSTNSPCIDVGNPEPEYNDVNGTRNDQGAYGGPEGDW
;
A
#
# COMPACT_ATOMS: atom_id res chain seq x y z
N MET A 1 -36.47 -46.07 45.67
CA MET A 1 -37.14 -45.27 44.62
C MET A 1 -36.65 -43.82 44.79
N ILE A 2 -35.81 -43.33 43.86
CA ILE A 2 -35.78 -41.93 43.33
C ILE A 2 -35.55 -40.81 44.38
N ASN A 3 -34.63 -39.85 44.33
CA ASN A 3 -33.58 -39.39 43.40
C ASN A 3 -32.66 -38.46 44.22
N SER A 4 -31.34 -38.57 44.05
CA SER A 4 -30.40 -37.50 44.41
C SER A 4 -30.17 -36.63 43.18
N ILE A 5 -30.60 -35.37 43.22
CA ILE A 5 -30.39 -34.38 42.16
C ILE A 5 -29.05 -33.71 42.43
N SER A 6 -27.99 -34.18 41.75
CA SER A 6 -26.74 -33.43 41.60
C SER A 6 -26.92 -32.42 40.47
N LYS A 7 -26.82 -31.12 40.80
CA LYS A 7 -26.72 -30.04 39.80
C LYS A 7 -25.32 -30.09 39.21
N ILE A 8 -25.17 -30.72 38.04
CA ILE A 8 -23.96 -30.62 37.24
C ILE A 8 -24.15 -29.43 36.29
N LEU A 9 -23.41 -28.36 36.57
CA LEU A 9 -23.25 -27.21 35.69
C LEU A 9 -22.34 -27.63 34.54
N ILE A 10 -22.91 -27.91 33.36
CA ILE A 10 -22.15 -28.18 32.14
C ILE A 10 -21.71 -26.82 31.58
N ILE A 11 -20.48 -26.41 31.90
CA ILE A 11 -19.80 -25.34 31.18
C ILE A 11 -19.38 -25.93 29.83
N LEU A 12 -20.09 -25.52 28.78
CA LEU A 12 -19.72 -25.83 27.41
C LEU A 12 -18.46 -25.03 27.07
N LEU A 13 -17.28 -25.64 27.23
CA LEU A 13 -16.04 -25.11 26.67
C LEU A 13 -16.13 -25.22 25.15
N LEU A 14 -16.54 -24.13 24.50
CA LEU A 14 -16.32 -23.91 23.08
C LEU A 14 -14.81 -23.81 22.88
N LEU A 15 -14.20 -24.94 22.51
CA LEU A 15 -12.89 -24.95 21.90
C LEU A 15 -13.04 -24.28 20.54
N PHE A 16 -12.81 -22.96 20.49
CA PHE A 16 -12.40 -22.34 19.25
C PHE A 16 -11.06 -22.98 18.88
N SER A 17 -11.10 -23.96 18.00
CA SER A 17 -9.96 -24.23 17.14
C SER A 17 -9.86 -23.02 16.21
N SER A 18 -9.31 -21.90 16.71
CA SER A 18 -8.53 -21.09 15.80
C SER A 18 -7.43 -22.03 15.34
N CYS A 19 -7.45 -22.39 14.05
CA CYS A 19 -6.18 -22.65 13.41
C CYS A 19 -5.35 -21.42 13.75
N ALA A 20 -4.38 -21.57 14.65
CA ALA A 20 -3.33 -20.59 14.79
C ALA A 20 -2.77 -20.46 13.37
N GLU A 21 -3.11 -19.37 12.69
CA GLU A 21 -2.27 -18.87 11.61
C GLU A 21 -0.89 -18.86 12.24
N ARG A 22 -0.04 -19.73 11.71
CA ARG A 22 1.29 -19.92 12.22
C ARG A 22 1.97 -18.58 11.94
N ASP A 23 2.15 -17.77 12.97
CA ASP A 23 2.95 -16.54 12.96
C ASP A 23 4.37 -16.90 12.49
N LEU A 24 4.53 -16.99 11.17
CA LEU A 24 5.79 -17.26 10.49
C LEU A 24 6.41 -15.96 9.96
N PHE A 25 6.12 -14.83 10.62
CA PHE A 25 6.94 -13.62 10.55
C PHE A 25 7.78 -13.43 11.82
N THR A 26 8.21 -14.55 12.42
CA THR A 26 9.38 -14.57 13.31
C THR A 26 10.51 -15.39 12.70
N ASP A 27 10.60 -15.46 11.36
CA ASP A 27 11.94 -15.60 10.79
C ASP A 27 12.62 -14.26 11.13
N PRO A 28 13.69 -14.25 11.95
CA PRO A 28 14.38 -13.01 12.23
C PRO A 28 15.03 -12.60 10.91
N LEU A 29 14.32 -11.79 10.13
CA LEU A 29 14.92 -10.84 9.21
C LEU A 29 15.93 -10.09 10.06
N ILE A 30 17.17 -10.55 9.96
CA ILE A 30 18.41 -9.84 10.19
C ILE A 30 18.20 -8.64 11.10
N ASP A 31 18.47 -8.85 12.39
CA ASP A 31 18.79 -7.77 13.33
C ASP A 31 19.52 -6.65 12.56
N PRO A 32 18.95 -5.45 12.41
CA PRO A 32 19.60 -4.33 11.75
C PRO A 32 20.64 -3.73 12.69
N SER A 33 21.46 -4.56 13.33
CA SER A 33 22.84 -4.15 13.45
C SER A 33 23.35 -4.08 12.01
N LEU A 34 23.48 -2.87 11.49
CA LEU A 34 24.37 -2.55 10.37
C LEU A 34 25.79 -2.98 10.77
N GLY A 35 26.04 -4.30 10.83
CA GLY A 35 27.34 -4.90 11.12
C GLY A 35 28.28 -4.82 9.92
N GLY A 36 27.77 -4.34 8.77
CA GLY A 36 28.51 -4.03 7.55
C GLY A 36 28.65 -2.53 7.30
N THR A 37 29.34 -2.18 6.22
CA THR A 37 29.47 -0.78 5.76
C THR A 37 28.14 -0.26 5.23
N TYR A 38 27.75 0.94 5.65
CA TYR A 38 26.58 1.67 5.15
C TYR A 38 26.95 3.11 4.86
N THR A 39 26.17 3.75 4.00
CA THR A 39 26.32 5.17 3.67
C THR A 39 25.32 5.98 4.49
N LYS A 40 25.83 6.78 5.43
CA LYS A 40 25.00 7.68 6.22
C LYS A 40 24.65 8.92 5.41
N ILE A 41 23.36 9.26 5.34
CA ILE A 41 22.84 10.46 4.68
C ILE A 41 21.85 11.21 5.60
N SER A 42 21.67 12.51 5.34
CA SER A 42 20.78 13.40 6.12
C SER A 42 20.66 14.76 5.43
N GLY A 43 19.60 15.51 5.71
CA GLY A 43 19.43 16.88 5.22
C GLY A 43 19.14 16.92 3.71
N THR A 44 19.64 17.94 3.02
CA THR A 44 19.40 18.11 1.58
C THR A 44 20.11 17.04 0.75
N VAL A 45 19.40 16.44 -0.21
CA VAL A 45 19.91 15.42 -1.11
C VAL A 45 19.39 15.65 -2.54
N PHE A 46 20.24 15.38 -3.54
CA PHE A 46 19.94 15.45 -4.96
C PHE A 46 20.96 14.59 -5.74
N GLY A 47 20.76 14.42 -7.05
CA GLY A 47 21.62 13.60 -7.89
C GLY A 47 21.21 12.12 -7.84
N VAL A 48 22.16 11.22 -7.55
CA VAL A 48 21.94 9.77 -7.62
C VAL A 48 22.31 9.09 -6.30
N LEU A 49 21.40 8.31 -5.73
CA LEU A 49 21.73 7.29 -4.73
C LEU A 49 22.08 5.99 -5.45
N SER A 50 23.37 5.66 -5.47
CA SER A 50 23.88 4.51 -6.21
C SER A 50 23.70 3.19 -5.47
N LYS A 51 23.53 2.08 -6.21
CA LYS A 51 23.49 0.74 -5.59
C LYS A 51 24.82 0.37 -4.93
N SER A 52 25.96 0.87 -5.42
CA SER A 52 27.28 0.63 -4.84
C SER A 52 27.45 1.24 -3.44
N ASP A 53 26.68 2.27 -3.12
CA ASP A 53 26.71 2.94 -1.81
C ASP A 53 25.63 2.40 -0.84
N SER A 54 24.81 1.45 -1.30
CA SER A 54 23.74 0.83 -0.51
C SER A 54 24.30 -0.21 0.49
N PRO A 55 23.75 -0.35 1.70
CA PRO A 55 22.55 0.33 2.22
C PRO A 55 22.81 1.76 2.69
N PHE A 56 21.79 2.61 2.59
CA PHE A 56 21.78 3.95 3.14
C PHE A 56 21.13 3.97 4.53
N LEU A 57 21.71 4.73 5.46
CA LEU A 57 21.08 5.06 6.75
C LEU A 57 20.77 6.54 6.80
N VAL A 58 19.49 6.88 6.82
CA VAL A 58 18.97 8.24 6.95
C VAL A 58 18.87 8.58 8.43
N SER A 59 19.73 9.49 8.90
CA SER A 59 19.83 9.76 10.34
C SER A 59 19.04 10.96 10.85
N GLU A 60 18.61 11.82 9.94
CA GLU A 60 17.79 13.02 10.15
C GLU A 60 16.96 13.24 8.87
N ASN A 61 15.93 14.08 8.93
CA ASN A 61 15.03 14.31 7.80
C ASN A 61 15.78 14.56 6.50
N LEU A 62 15.40 13.81 5.48
CA LEU A 62 15.98 13.88 4.15
C LEU A 62 15.11 14.80 3.30
N ASN A 63 15.72 15.72 2.55
CA ASN A 63 14.99 16.73 1.80
C ASN A 63 15.48 16.78 0.34
N VAL A 64 14.60 16.54 -0.63
CA VAL A 64 14.83 16.98 -2.01
C VAL A 64 14.26 18.38 -2.13
N GLU A 65 15.11 19.38 -2.28
CA GLU A 65 14.69 20.78 -2.37
C GLU A 65 13.99 21.10 -3.70
N GLU A 66 13.31 22.24 -3.74
CA GLU A 66 12.67 22.73 -4.96
C GLU A 66 13.70 22.86 -6.10
N ASN A 67 13.29 22.47 -7.31
CA ASN A 67 14.13 22.43 -8.52
C ASN A 67 15.25 21.37 -8.51
N GLU A 68 15.40 20.59 -7.44
CA GLU A 68 16.32 19.46 -7.41
C GLU A 68 15.64 18.17 -7.83
N THR A 69 16.45 17.22 -8.32
CA THR A 69 16.00 15.87 -8.63
C THR A 69 16.89 14.86 -7.92
N LEU A 70 16.28 13.92 -7.22
CA LEU A 70 16.94 12.71 -6.74
C LEU A 70 16.50 11.51 -7.58
N THR A 71 17.48 10.77 -8.08
CA THR A 71 17.29 9.44 -8.67
C THR A 71 17.82 8.38 -7.73
N ILE A 72 17.07 7.30 -7.53
CA ILE A 72 17.48 6.15 -6.72
C ILE A 72 17.62 4.95 -7.64
N GLU A 73 18.81 4.36 -7.66
CA GLU A 73 19.11 3.19 -8.50
C GLU A 73 18.39 1.93 -8.01
N SER A 74 18.16 1.01 -8.95
CA SER A 74 17.56 -0.30 -8.68
C SER A 74 18.33 -1.08 -7.59
N GLY A 75 17.60 -1.76 -6.72
CA GLY A 75 18.13 -2.55 -5.62
C GLY A 75 18.58 -1.76 -4.38
N VAL A 76 18.46 -0.44 -4.36
CA VAL A 76 18.88 0.36 -3.21
C VAL A 76 18.00 0.08 -1.99
N LEU A 77 18.64 -0.20 -0.86
CA LEU A 77 18.02 -0.29 0.47
C LEU A 77 18.26 1.00 1.26
N ILE A 78 17.20 1.57 1.83
CA ILE A 78 17.23 2.81 2.61
C ILE A 78 16.55 2.57 3.96
N PHE A 79 17.33 2.73 5.03
CA PHE A 79 16.87 2.63 6.41
C PHE A 79 16.69 4.03 7.00
N PHE A 80 15.53 4.30 7.58
CA PHE A 80 15.21 5.55 8.27
C PHE A 80 15.24 5.34 9.78
N LYS A 81 15.86 6.25 10.53
CA LYS A 81 15.72 6.22 11.99
C LYS A 81 14.30 6.55 12.42
N ASP A 82 13.94 6.10 13.61
CA ASP A 82 12.68 6.43 14.30
C ASP A 82 12.39 7.94 14.23
N GLY A 83 11.17 8.29 13.84
CA GLY A 83 10.72 9.68 13.71
C GLY A 83 11.35 10.47 12.55
N VAL A 84 12.05 9.83 11.61
CA VAL A 84 12.64 10.52 10.45
C VAL A 84 11.72 10.44 9.23
N SER A 85 11.53 11.57 8.56
CA SER A 85 10.77 11.68 7.30
C SER A 85 11.64 11.90 6.07
N PHE A 86 11.05 11.64 4.90
CA PHE A 86 11.61 12.00 3.60
C PHE A 86 10.73 13.05 2.91
N ASN A 87 11.16 14.31 2.90
CA ASN A 87 10.43 15.43 2.29
C ASN A 87 10.90 15.65 0.86
N VAL A 88 9.95 15.69 -0.07
CA VAL A 88 10.20 15.86 -1.51
C VAL A 88 9.49 17.12 -1.99
N ASN A 89 10.25 18.23 -1.95
CA ASN A 89 9.88 19.53 -2.52
C ASN A 89 10.41 19.71 -3.95
N GLY A 90 11.26 18.82 -4.43
CA GLY A 90 11.67 18.69 -5.83
C GLY A 90 11.05 17.46 -6.48
N LYS A 91 11.86 16.72 -7.24
CA LYS A 91 11.46 15.50 -7.94
C LYS A 91 12.19 14.26 -7.40
N LEU A 92 11.46 13.16 -7.21
CA LEU A 92 12.02 11.86 -6.84
C LEU A 92 11.71 10.79 -7.90
N ASP A 93 12.74 10.24 -8.52
CA ASP A 93 12.66 9.10 -9.43
C ASP A 93 13.31 7.86 -8.78
N ALA A 94 12.51 6.94 -8.26
CA ALA A 94 12.97 5.66 -7.70
C ALA A 94 12.53 4.52 -8.62
N ILE A 95 13.46 4.04 -9.46
CA ILE A 95 13.14 3.09 -10.54
C ILE A 95 13.90 1.77 -10.30
N GLY A 96 13.27 0.88 -9.56
CA GLY A 96 13.72 -0.50 -9.36
C GLY A 96 13.40 -1.44 -10.51
N THR A 97 13.69 -2.71 -10.30
CA THR A 97 13.31 -3.83 -11.20
C THR A 97 12.76 -5.00 -10.39
N LYS A 98 12.02 -5.93 -11.02
CA LYS A 98 11.53 -7.17 -10.39
C LYS A 98 12.59 -7.88 -9.54
N ASP A 99 13.78 -8.07 -10.10
CA ASP A 99 14.88 -8.76 -9.41
C ASP A 99 15.60 -7.91 -8.35
N PHE A 100 15.42 -6.59 -8.39
CA PHE A 100 16.14 -5.63 -7.56
C PHE A 100 15.21 -4.47 -7.17
N PRO A 101 14.21 -4.71 -6.31
CA PRO A 101 13.34 -3.65 -5.84
C PRO A 101 14.11 -2.64 -4.97
N ILE A 102 13.63 -1.40 -4.94
CA ILE A 102 14.11 -0.38 -4.00
C ILE A 102 13.29 -0.50 -2.71
N THR A 103 13.92 -0.51 -1.54
CA THR A 103 13.22 -0.65 -0.26
C THR A 103 13.42 0.57 0.62
N PHE A 104 12.32 1.14 1.09
CA PHE A 104 12.25 2.18 2.13
C PHE A 104 11.66 1.55 3.39
N THR A 105 12.42 1.50 4.48
CA THR A 105 12.01 0.82 5.72
C THR A 105 12.61 1.48 6.97
N ALA A 106 12.05 1.17 8.13
CA ALA A 106 12.58 1.60 9.42
C ALA A 106 13.91 0.91 9.76
N PHE A 107 14.81 1.64 10.40
CA PHE A 107 16.07 1.11 10.93
C PHE A 107 15.85 0.27 12.19
N LEU A 108 15.02 0.74 13.12
CA LEU A 108 14.70 0.00 14.35
C LEU A 108 13.20 -0.25 14.45
N ASN A 109 12.42 0.80 14.68
CA ASN A 109 11.00 0.66 14.99
C ASN A 109 10.15 1.15 13.82
N ASP A 110 10.22 2.45 13.55
CA ASP A 110 9.39 3.14 12.59
C ASP A 110 10.14 4.25 11.86
N TRP A 111 9.42 4.93 10.97
CA TRP A 111 9.80 6.19 10.35
C TRP A 111 8.52 6.92 9.92
N GLU A 112 8.63 8.20 9.58
CA GLU A 112 7.46 9.06 9.32
C GLU A 112 7.02 9.05 7.84
N GLY A 113 7.63 8.22 7.01
CA GLY A 113 7.24 8.07 5.61
C GLY A 113 7.77 9.14 4.67
N ILE A 114 7.11 9.29 3.52
CA ILE A 114 7.51 10.20 2.43
C ILE A 114 6.44 11.28 2.22
N HIS A 115 6.84 12.55 2.19
CA HIS A 115 5.94 13.66 1.93
C HIS A 115 6.30 14.35 0.61
N ILE A 116 5.44 14.22 -0.39
CA ILE A 116 5.63 14.76 -1.75
C ILE A 116 4.69 15.95 -1.93
N LEU A 117 5.23 17.16 -1.84
CA LEU A 117 4.47 18.41 -1.76
C LEU A 117 4.78 19.37 -2.92
N SER A 118 5.49 18.91 -3.94
CA SER A 118 6.01 19.75 -5.02
C SER A 118 5.22 19.69 -6.31
N GLN A 119 5.01 20.84 -6.96
CA GLN A 119 4.58 20.89 -8.38
C GLN A 119 5.76 20.77 -9.36
N TYR A 120 7.00 20.72 -8.86
CA TYR A 120 8.19 20.64 -9.69
C TYR A 120 8.48 19.20 -10.12
N GLY A 121 8.10 18.89 -11.36
CA GLY A 121 8.33 17.58 -11.95
C GLY A 121 7.47 16.48 -11.34
N ASN A 122 7.18 15.45 -12.12
CA ASN A 122 6.36 14.34 -11.66
C ASN A 122 7.27 13.28 -11.05
N SER A 123 7.08 12.96 -9.77
CA SER A 123 7.83 11.90 -9.10
C SER A 123 7.35 10.52 -9.57
N LYS A 124 8.26 9.56 -9.65
CA LYS A 124 7.98 8.20 -10.16
C LYS A 124 8.59 7.14 -9.27
N PHE A 125 7.80 6.12 -9.00
CA PHE A 125 8.19 4.95 -8.24
C PHE A 125 7.85 3.72 -9.05
N LYS A 126 8.86 2.88 -9.28
CA LYS A 126 8.69 1.60 -9.95
C LYS A 126 9.42 0.52 -9.17
N PHE A 127 8.79 -0.63 -8.93
CA PHE A 127 9.40 -1.72 -8.15
C PHE A 127 9.98 -1.23 -6.82
N CYS A 128 9.15 -0.52 -6.06
CA CYS A 128 9.51 0.01 -4.75
C CYS A 128 8.69 -0.70 -3.65
N THR A 129 9.31 -0.93 -2.49
CA THR A 129 8.66 -1.41 -1.28
C THR A 129 8.71 -0.32 -0.22
N PHE A 130 7.55 0.01 0.35
CA PHE A 130 7.40 0.94 1.46
C PHE A 130 6.78 0.19 2.64
N GLU A 131 7.53 0.13 3.74
CA GLU A 131 7.08 -0.62 4.92
C GLU A 131 7.52 0.01 6.24
N LYS A 132 6.81 -0.36 7.31
CA LYS A 132 7.09 0.05 8.70
C LYS A 132 7.02 1.57 8.91
N VAL A 133 6.21 2.27 8.11
CA VAL A 133 5.85 3.65 8.46
C VAL A 133 4.86 3.61 9.61
N PHE A 134 5.11 4.41 10.65
CA PHE A 134 4.20 4.57 11.76
C PHE A 134 4.08 6.06 12.10
N LEU A 135 2.87 6.60 11.92
CA LEU A 135 2.56 7.98 12.28
C LEU A 135 1.62 7.98 13.49
N ASP A 136 2.10 8.53 14.60
CA ASP A 136 1.33 8.59 15.85
C ASP A 136 0.13 9.56 15.77
N HIS A 137 -0.92 9.23 16.51
CA HIS A 137 -2.21 9.93 16.57
C HIS A 137 -2.13 11.37 17.07
N ASP A 138 -1.12 11.69 17.88
CA ASP A 138 -0.95 13.02 18.47
C ASP A 138 -0.35 14.04 17.48
N ASN A 139 0.07 13.58 16.29
CA ASN A 139 0.50 14.46 15.22
C ASN A 139 -0.73 15.05 14.50
N PRO A 140 -0.95 16.37 14.51
CA PRO A 140 -2.13 17.00 13.90
C PRO A 140 -2.16 16.92 12.37
N ILE A 141 -1.18 16.24 11.76
CA ILE A 141 -1.00 16.24 10.31
C ILE A 141 -1.60 15.00 9.66
N LYS A 142 -2.41 15.25 8.62
CA LYS A 142 -3.28 14.28 7.94
C LYS A 142 -2.55 13.33 6.98
N TYR A 143 -1.44 12.77 7.40
CA TYR A 143 -0.56 12.02 6.51
C TYR A 143 -0.90 10.54 6.43
N GLY A 144 -0.59 9.97 5.27
CA GLY A 144 -0.43 8.53 5.03
C GLY A 144 1.06 8.18 4.93
N ALA A 145 1.39 6.90 4.82
CA ALA A 145 2.78 6.45 4.71
C ALA A 145 3.55 7.15 3.57
N ILE A 146 2.85 7.43 2.48
CA ILE A 146 3.22 8.47 1.54
C ILE A 146 2.10 9.49 1.44
N SER A 147 2.44 10.75 1.64
CA SER A 147 1.51 11.88 1.53
C SER A 147 1.79 12.68 0.28
N ILE A 148 0.75 12.95 -0.51
CA ILE A 148 0.86 13.53 -1.84
C ILE A 148 -0.11 14.70 -1.92
N ALA A 149 0.41 15.91 -2.11
CA ALA A 149 -0.43 17.10 -2.19
C ALA A 149 -0.11 17.97 -3.40
N SER A 150 -1.15 18.40 -4.13
CA SER A 150 -1.03 19.38 -5.23
C SER A 150 0.02 19.02 -6.29
N THR A 151 0.17 17.73 -6.62
CA THR A 151 1.23 17.24 -7.52
C THR A 151 0.76 16.06 -8.39
N VAL A 152 1.65 15.54 -9.24
CA VAL A 152 1.44 14.35 -10.06
C VAL A 152 2.50 13.29 -9.70
N VAL A 153 2.06 12.10 -9.34
CA VAL A 153 2.93 10.97 -8.97
C VAL A 153 2.50 9.69 -9.67
N GLU A 154 3.46 8.87 -10.07
CA GLU A 154 3.20 7.54 -10.66
C GLU A 154 3.83 6.45 -9.79
N PHE A 155 3.03 5.46 -9.40
CA PHE A 155 3.45 4.22 -8.75
C PHE A 155 3.15 3.04 -9.67
N LYS A 156 4.16 2.21 -9.89
CA LYS A 156 4.08 1.05 -10.77
C LYS A 156 4.78 -0.15 -10.17
N ASN A 157 4.06 -1.27 -10.03
CA ASN A 157 4.65 -2.51 -9.52
C ASN A 157 5.27 -2.31 -8.13
N CYS A 158 4.62 -1.51 -7.29
CA CYS A 158 5.09 -1.19 -5.95
C CYS A 158 4.35 -1.99 -4.89
N VAL A 159 4.97 -2.16 -3.72
CA VAL A 159 4.39 -2.82 -2.56
C VAL A 159 4.34 -1.83 -1.40
N PHE A 160 3.14 -1.62 -0.85
CA PHE A 160 2.90 -0.87 0.37
C PHE A 160 2.45 -1.87 1.42
N GLN A 161 3.25 -2.08 2.45
CA GLN A 161 2.93 -3.10 3.45
C GLN A 161 3.25 -2.71 4.88
N ASN A 162 2.41 -3.16 5.81
CA ASN A 162 2.64 -3.00 7.25
C ASN A 162 2.90 -1.53 7.63
N ASN A 163 2.11 -0.63 7.06
CA ASN A 163 2.18 0.79 7.37
C ASN A 163 0.98 1.19 8.22
N TYR A 164 1.20 2.16 9.10
CA TYR A 164 0.22 2.69 10.03
C TYR A 164 0.18 4.21 9.93
N SER A 165 -1.00 4.78 9.69
CA SER A 165 -1.15 6.23 9.56
C SER A 165 -2.52 6.74 10.01
N GLN A 166 -2.67 8.05 10.13
CA GLN A 166 -3.98 8.62 10.53
C GLN A 166 -5.01 8.51 9.40
N PHE A 167 -4.58 8.73 8.16
CA PHE A 167 -5.40 8.66 6.95
C PHE A 167 -4.64 7.92 5.86
N GLY A 168 -5.30 7.07 5.09
CA GLY A 168 -4.64 6.41 3.97
C GLY A 168 -3.44 5.61 4.45
N GLY A 169 -3.66 4.45 5.09
CA GLY A 169 -2.61 3.69 5.79
C GLY A 169 -1.34 3.49 4.95
N ALA A 170 -1.50 3.43 3.62
CA ALA A 170 -0.41 3.59 2.66
C ALA A 170 -0.35 4.98 2.01
N LEU A 171 -1.41 5.44 1.36
CA LEU A 171 -1.41 6.70 0.59
C LEU A 171 -2.47 7.67 1.08
N ALA A 172 -2.05 8.90 1.42
CA ALA A 172 -2.94 10.04 1.59
C ALA A 172 -2.72 11.03 0.43
N ILE A 173 -3.78 11.28 -0.34
CA ILE A 173 -3.74 12.04 -1.59
C ILE A 173 -4.68 13.25 -1.45
N GLU A 174 -4.17 14.47 -1.65
CA GLU A 174 -4.97 15.70 -1.54
C GLU A 174 -4.73 16.63 -2.74
N SER A 175 -5.80 16.98 -3.45
CA SER A 175 -5.76 17.88 -4.62
C SER A 175 -4.67 17.51 -5.64
N ALA A 176 -4.44 16.22 -5.86
CA ALA A 176 -3.35 15.68 -6.67
C ALA A 176 -3.87 14.76 -7.80
N ASN A 177 -2.96 14.36 -8.69
CA ASN A 177 -3.25 13.38 -9.73
C ASN A 177 -2.27 12.21 -9.61
N VAL A 178 -2.72 11.09 -9.04
CA VAL A 178 -1.86 9.91 -8.83
C VAL A 178 -2.26 8.80 -9.80
N LYS A 179 -1.26 8.16 -10.39
CA LYS A 179 -1.43 6.90 -11.11
C LYS A 179 -0.86 5.77 -10.27
N VAL A 180 -1.71 4.79 -9.96
CA VAL A 180 -1.34 3.60 -9.19
C VAL A 180 -1.69 2.39 -10.05
N THR A 181 -0.67 1.67 -10.50
CA THR A 181 -0.83 0.60 -11.47
C THR A 181 -0.02 -0.63 -11.06
N ASN A 182 -0.65 -1.80 -11.08
CA ASN A 182 0.03 -3.06 -10.76
C ASN A 182 0.65 -3.08 -9.35
N CYS A 183 0.13 -2.32 -8.39
CA CYS A 183 0.64 -2.23 -7.03
C CYS A 183 -0.10 -3.16 -6.06
N ILE A 184 0.57 -3.49 -4.96
CA ILE A 184 0.03 -4.27 -3.85
C ILE A 184 -0.04 -3.38 -2.61
N PHE A 185 -1.22 -3.34 -1.98
CA PHE A 185 -1.47 -2.71 -0.70
C PHE A 185 -1.87 -3.81 0.28
N TYR A 186 -0.94 -4.18 1.16
CA TYR A 186 -1.10 -5.31 2.06
C TYR A 186 -0.94 -4.92 3.52
N ASN A 187 -1.95 -5.21 4.34
CA ASN A 187 -1.85 -5.02 5.80
C ASN A 187 -1.45 -3.59 6.20
N ASN A 188 -2.02 -2.58 5.52
CA ASN A 188 -1.89 -1.19 5.93
C ASN A 188 -3.08 -0.80 6.81
N GLU A 189 -2.83 0.07 7.78
CA GLU A 189 -3.82 0.48 8.77
C GLU A 189 -3.97 2.00 8.82
N ALA A 190 -5.22 2.44 8.87
CA ALA A 190 -5.58 3.83 9.08
C ALA A 190 -6.51 4.03 10.27
N VAL A 191 -6.41 5.18 10.92
CA VAL A 191 -7.29 5.53 12.05
C VAL A 191 -8.63 6.05 11.56
N VAL A 192 -8.64 7.00 10.61
CA VAL A 192 -9.83 7.82 10.33
C VAL A 192 -10.49 7.48 9.00
N TYR A 193 -9.73 7.41 7.91
CA TYR A 193 -10.26 7.05 6.59
C TYR A 193 -9.23 6.25 5.78
N GLY A 194 -9.70 5.24 5.06
CA GLY A 194 -8.94 4.58 3.99
C GLY A 194 -7.80 3.75 4.54
N GLY A 195 -8.06 2.49 4.91
CA GLY A 195 -7.02 1.60 5.43
C GLY A 195 -5.83 1.44 4.49
N ALA A 196 -6.04 1.51 3.17
CA ALA A 196 -4.97 1.64 2.20
C ALA A 196 -4.83 3.07 1.66
N ILE A 197 -5.90 3.61 1.06
CA ILE A 197 -5.85 4.89 0.34
C ILE A 197 -6.95 5.81 0.83
N LEU A 198 -6.58 7.04 1.17
CA LEU A 198 -7.48 8.18 1.19
C LEU A 198 -7.15 9.10 0.00
N SER A 199 -8.16 9.44 -0.79
CA SER A 199 -8.09 10.47 -1.83
C SER A 199 -9.10 11.58 -1.56
N GLU A 200 -8.63 12.81 -1.41
CA GLU A 200 -9.46 14.01 -1.25
C GLU A 200 -9.25 14.97 -2.42
N LYS A 201 -10.35 15.43 -3.05
CA LYS A 201 -10.35 16.48 -4.10
C LYS A 201 -9.39 16.22 -5.26
N SER A 202 -9.18 14.95 -5.60
CA SER A 202 -8.11 14.51 -6.51
C SER A 202 -8.68 13.88 -7.79
N SER A 203 -7.79 13.68 -8.77
CA SER A 203 -8.12 12.92 -9.98
C SER A 203 -7.12 11.80 -10.22
N ASN A 204 -7.44 10.57 -9.81
CA ASN A 204 -6.50 9.45 -9.85
C ASN A 204 -6.92 8.37 -10.84
N LYS A 205 -5.92 7.56 -11.20
CA LYS A 205 -6.11 6.28 -11.91
C LYS A 205 -5.58 5.16 -11.03
N ILE A 206 -6.46 4.29 -10.57
CA ILE A 206 -6.15 3.15 -9.71
C ILE A 206 -6.54 1.89 -10.50
N ILE A 207 -5.55 1.31 -11.18
CA ILE A 207 -5.77 0.26 -12.19
C ILE A 207 -4.95 -0.98 -11.84
N ASN A 208 -5.55 -2.17 -11.92
CA ASN A 208 -4.84 -3.43 -11.76
C ASN A 208 -4.07 -3.52 -10.43
N ASN A 209 -4.67 -3.15 -9.30
CA ASN A 209 -4.01 -3.23 -7.99
C ASN A 209 -4.65 -4.31 -7.11
N THR A 210 -3.90 -4.81 -6.14
CA THR A 210 -4.43 -5.71 -5.11
C THR A 210 -4.42 -5.01 -3.76
N PHE A 211 -5.60 -4.83 -3.16
CA PHE A 211 -5.81 -4.34 -1.81
C PHE A 211 -6.24 -5.51 -0.93
N TYR A 212 -5.34 -5.96 -0.06
CA TYR A 212 -5.57 -7.12 0.79
C TYR A 212 -5.29 -6.83 2.27
N LYS A 213 -6.22 -7.20 3.14
CA LYS A 213 -6.08 -7.06 4.60
C LYS A 213 -5.78 -5.65 5.09
N ASN A 214 -6.18 -4.62 4.35
CA ASN A 214 -6.06 -3.25 4.84
C ASN A 214 -7.21 -2.93 5.80
N PHE A 215 -6.91 -2.18 6.85
CA PHE A 215 -7.83 -1.94 7.95
C PHE A 215 -7.99 -0.46 8.23
N CYS A 216 -9.24 -0.02 8.45
CA CYS A 216 -9.48 1.30 9.03
C CYS A 216 -10.31 1.21 10.30
N LEU A 217 -9.85 1.87 11.37
CA LEU A 217 -10.57 1.94 12.65
C LEU A 217 -11.92 2.67 12.51
N ASN A 218 -12.11 3.50 11.49
CA ASN A 218 -13.33 4.28 11.34
C ASN A 218 -14.02 4.00 10.00
N TYR A 219 -13.70 4.69 8.91
CA TYR A 219 -14.42 4.55 7.63
C TYR A 219 -13.54 4.02 6.49
N GLY A 220 -14.00 2.93 5.85
CA GLY A 220 -13.43 2.39 4.61
C GLY A 220 -12.05 1.73 4.75
N GLY A 221 -12.00 0.40 4.69
CA GLY A 221 -10.78 -0.40 4.84
C GLY A 221 -9.83 -0.37 3.64
N GLY A 222 -10.36 -0.29 2.42
CA GLY A 222 -9.58 -0.22 1.19
C GLY A 222 -9.33 1.23 0.78
N ILE A 223 -10.17 1.71 -0.13
CA ILE A 223 -10.08 3.04 -0.72
C ILE A 223 -11.21 3.92 -0.20
N VAL A 224 -10.89 5.13 0.25
CA VAL A 224 -11.86 6.18 0.55
C VAL A 224 -11.66 7.35 -0.41
N LEU A 225 -12.75 7.80 -1.02
CA LEU A 225 -12.81 9.00 -1.85
C LEU A 225 -13.62 10.08 -1.15
N VAL A 226 -13.07 11.29 -1.08
CA VAL A 226 -13.69 12.48 -0.49
C VAL A 226 -13.68 13.60 -1.53
N ASP A 227 -14.87 14.07 -1.92
CA ASP A 227 -15.04 15.08 -2.96
C ASP A 227 -14.23 14.77 -4.25
N PRO A 228 -14.33 13.55 -4.81
CA PRO A 228 -13.53 13.17 -5.97
C PRO A 228 -13.80 14.09 -7.17
N VAL A 229 -12.74 14.41 -7.92
CA VAL A 229 -12.82 15.29 -9.10
C VAL A 229 -12.97 14.47 -10.38
N ASN A 230 -12.06 13.53 -10.64
CA ASN A 230 -12.18 12.53 -11.72
C ASN A 230 -11.43 11.26 -11.34
N GLU A 231 -12.13 10.19 -10.98
CA GLU A 231 -11.49 8.95 -10.51
C GLU A 231 -11.75 7.82 -11.50
N GLU A 232 -10.68 7.08 -11.83
CA GLU A 232 -10.77 5.87 -12.64
C GLU A 232 -10.26 4.69 -11.82
N ILE A 233 -11.16 3.80 -11.41
CA ILE A 233 -10.87 2.66 -10.56
C ILE A 233 -11.31 1.40 -11.28
N GLN A 234 -10.36 0.63 -11.82
CA GLN A 234 -10.71 -0.56 -12.57
C GLN A 234 -9.72 -1.72 -12.44
N ASN A 235 -10.22 -2.93 -12.66
CA ASN A 235 -9.43 -4.17 -12.66
C ASN A 235 -8.69 -4.44 -11.35
N ASN A 236 -9.12 -3.84 -10.24
CA ASN A 236 -8.48 -4.06 -8.95
C ASN A 236 -9.10 -5.28 -8.24
N ILE A 237 -8.34 -5.92 -7.36
CA ILE A 237 -8.85 -6.87 -6.37
C ILE A 237 -8.90 -6.16 -5.02
N LEU A 238 -10.07 -6.12 -4.39
CA LEU A 238 -10.26 -5.65 -3.03
C LEU A 238 -10.82 -6.79 -2.19
N PHE A 239 -9.98 -7.38 -1.35
CA PHE A 239 -10.29 -8.61 -0.62
C PHE A 239 -9.82 -8.54 0.84
N ASP A 240 -10.67 -9.01 1.77
CA ASP A 240 -10.42 -9.05 3.22
C ASP A 240 -9.96 -7.70 3.82
N ASN A 241 -10.29 -6.57 3.17
CA ASN A 241 -10.16 -5.26 3.77
C ASN A 241 -11.29 -5.08 4.79
N ARG A 242 -11.04 -4.31 5.86
CA ARG A 242 -11.98 -4.21 6.98
C ARG A 242 -12.08 -2.77 7.47
N SER A 243 -13.27 -2.39 7.92
CA SER A 243 -13.50 -1.15 8.65
C SER A 243 -14.65 -1.33 9.62
N TYR A 244 -14.71 -0.47 10.65
CA TYR A 244 -15.86 -0.49 11.57
C TYR A 244 -17.10 0.18 10.96
N LEU A 245 -16.90 1.17 10.09
CA LEU A 245 -17.94 1.91 9.38
C LEU A 245 -17.56 2.04 7.88
N GLY A 246 -18.56 2.37 7.04
CA GLY A 246 -18.40 2.48 5.59
C GLY A 246 -18.16 1.14 4.88
N ASP A 247 -18.15 1.17 3.54
CA ASP A 247 -17.79 0.03 2.72
C ASP A 247 -16.28 -0.26 2.86
N PRO A 248 -15.88 -1.47 3.28
CA PRO A 248 -14.47 -1.78 3.49
C PRO A 248 -13.68 -1.89 2.17
N ARG A 249 -14.32 -1.84 1.01
CA ARG A 249 -13.69 -1.98 -0.30
C ARG A 249 -13.44 -0.59 -0.88
N ILE A 250 -14.51 0.09 -1.30
CA ILE A 250 -14.45 1.46 -1.85
C ILE A 250 -15.60 2.25 -1.22
N GLU A 251 -15.26 3.32 -0.52
CA GLU A 251 -16.22 4.22 0.11
C GLU A 251 -16.13 5.61 -0.50
N ILE A 252 -17.29 6.25 -0.72
CA ILE A 252 -17.39 7.64 -1.19
C ILE A 252 -18.11 8.44 -0.11
N VAL A 253 -17.38 9.27 0.62
CA VAL A 253 -17.91 10.00 1.80
C VAL A 253 -18.66 11.27 1.39
N SER A 254 -18.24 11.91 0.31
CA SER A 254 -18.87 13.11 -0.25
C SER A 254 -18.44 13.32 -1.70
N GLY A 255 -19.21 14.11 -2.45
CA GLY A 255 -18.90 14.50 -3.82
C GLY A 255 -19.81 13.89 -4.88
N ASP A 256 -19.51 14.20 -6.13
CA ASP A 256 -20.29 13.78 -7.30
C ASP A 256 -19.75 12.46 -7.85
N SER A 257 -20.50 11.37 -7.64
CA SER A 257 -20.10 10.05 -8.14
C SER A 257 -20.16 9.92 -9.66
N SER A 258 -20.72 10.89 -10.40
CA SER A 258 -20.75 10.85 -11.86
C SER A 258 -19.38 11.04 -12.51
N ASN A 259 -18.39 11.55 -11.77
CA ASN A 259 -16.99 11.66 -12.22
C ASN A 259 -16.13 10.45 -11.82
N ILE A 260 -16.77 9.36 -11.38
CA ILE A 260 -16.09 8.12 -11.00
C ILE A 260 -16.41 7.05 -12.05
N VAL A 261 -15.37 6.53 -12.68
CA VAL A 261 -15.43 5.33 -13.52
C VAL A 261 -14.95 4.16 -12.68
N GLU A 262 -15.89 3.44 -12.05
CA GLU A 262 -15.65 2.22 -11.29
C GLU A 262 -16.15 1.02 -12.10
N GLN A 263 -15.25 0.16 -12.55
CA GLN A 263 -15.60 -0.97 -13.41
C GLN A 263 -14.61 -2.11 -13.32
N PHE A 264 -15.09 -3.33 -13.57
CA PHE A 264 -14.24 -4.52 -13.64
C PHE A 264 -13.38 -4.75 -12.38
N ASN A 265 -13.79 -4.26 -11.21
CA ASN A 265 -13.10 -4.58 -9.95
C ASN A 265 -13.65 -5.88 -9.35
N PHE A 266 -12.80 -6.67 -8.70
CA PHE A 266 -13.22 -7.73 -7.80
C PHE A 266 -13.45 -7.14 -6.41
N LEU A 267 -14.70 -6.79 -6.13
CA LEU A 267 -15.13 -6.23 -4.85
C LEU A 267 -15.65 -7.35 -3.94
N ALA A 268 -14.73 -8.11 -3.33
CA ALA A 268 -15.07 -9.33 -2.60
C ALA A 268 -16.07 -9.08 -1.46
N PHE A 269 -17.10 -9.92 -1.36
CA PHE A 269 -18.06 -9.94 -0.27
C PHE A 269 -18.35 -11.37 0.17
N ASP A 270 -18.80 -11.55 1.40
CA ASP A 270 -19.10 -12.85 2.00
C ASP A 270 -17.95 -13.87 1.78
N GLU A 271 -18.24 -15.00 1.14
CA GLU A 271 -17.31 -16.12 0.89
C GLU A 271 -16.55 -15.99 -0.44
N MET A 272 -16.59 -14.82 -1.11
CA MET A 272 -15.83 -14.60 -2.34
C MET A 272 -14.32 -14.62 -2.06
N ASP A 273 -13.59 -15.36 -2.86
CA ASP A 273 -12.15 -15.51 -2.75
C ASP A 273 -11.51 -15.28 -4.13
N PRO A 274 -10.52 -14.38 -4.27
CA PRO A 274 -9.76 -14.21 -5.50
C PRO A 274 -8.84 -15.43 -5.79
N LEU A 275 -8.71 -16.37 -4.86
CA LEU A 275 -7.91 -17.58 -4.97
C LEU A 275 -6.43 -17.28 -5.26
N PHE A 276 -5.82 -16.43 -4.43
CA PHE A 276 -4.38 -16.20 -4.44
C PHE A 276 -3.59 -17.48 -4.18
N ILE A 277 -2.38 -17.60 -4.72
CA ILE A 277 -1.49 -18.75 -4.49
C ILE A 277 -1.18 -18.92 -2.99
N SER A 278 -0.93 -17.81 -2.28
CA SER A 278 -0.76 -17.81 -0.83
C SER A 278 -1.02 -16.43 -0.22
N SER A 279 -0.93 -16.30 1.11
CA SER A 279 -1.06 -15.01 1.81
C SER A 279 0.08 -14.02 1.53
N THR A 280 1.16 -14.47 0.89
CA THR A 280 2.33 -13.66 0.51
C THR A 280 2.61 -13.67 -0.99
N ASP A 281 1.79 -14.37 -1.77
CA ASP A 281 1.90 -14.48 -3.21
C ASP A 281 0.53 -14.22 -3.82
N PHE A 282 0.33 -13.00 -4.31
CA PHE A 282 -0.93 -12.51 -4.84
C PHE A 282 -1.17 -12.89 -6.30
N HIS A 283 -0.34 -13.75 -6.89
CA HIS A 283 -0.68 -14.36 -8.17
C HIS A 283 -1.95 -15.21 -8.00
N LEU A 284 -2.74 -15.28 -9.07
CA LEU A 284 -4.00 -16.01 -9.08
C LEU A 284 -3.76 -17.50 -9.37
N SER A 285 -4.44 -18.37 -8.63
CA SER A 285 -4.49 -19.78 -8.96
C SER A 285 -5.35 -20.03 -10.21
N THR A 286 -5.14 -21.16 -10.87
CA THR A 286 -5.75 -21.47 -12.19
C THR A 286 -7.28 -21.41 -12.25
N ASN A 287 -7.99 -21.54 -11.12
CA ASN A 287 -9.45 -21.48 -11.05
C ASN A 287 -9.97 -20.17 -10.47
N SER A 288 -9.11 -19.15 -10.35
CA SER A 288 -9.49 -17.85 -9.80
C SER A 288 -10.66 -17.24 -10.57
N PRO A 289 -11.67 -16.69 -9.88
CA PRO A 289 -12.74 -15.93 -10.53
C PRO A 289 -12.26 -14.59 -11.11
N CYS A 290 -11.00 -14.21 -10.86
CA CYS A 290 -10.39 -12.96 -11.29
C CYS A 290 -9.60 -13.09 -12.61
N ILE A 291 -9.49 -14.30 -13.18
CA ILE A 291 -8.80 -14.54 -14.45
C ILE A 291 -9.72 -14.18 -15.64
N ASP A 292 -9.19 -13.45 -16.63
CA ASP A 292 -9.85 -13.11 -17.90
C ASP A 292 -11.19 -12.36 -17.78
N VAL A 293 -11.40 -11.67 -16.66
CA VAL A 293 -12.67 -10.98 -16.34
C VAL A 293 -12.56 -9.47 -16.20
N GLY A 294 -11.37 -8.90 -16.31
CA GLY A 294 -11.09 -7.46 -16.28
C GLY A 294 -11.57 -6.73 -17.53
N ASN A 295 -11.01 -5.56 -17.82
CA ASN A 295 -11.40 -4.75 -18.97
C ASN A 295 -11.15 -5.51 -20.30
N PRO A 296 -12.17 -5.65 -21.18
CA PRO A 296 -12.05 -6.39 -22.43
C PRO A 296 -11.32 -5.64 -23.55
N GLU A 297 -11.01 -4.35 -23.39
CA GLU A 297 -10.34 -3.56 -24.41
C GLU A 297 -8.88 -4.00 -24.59
N PRO A 298 -8.39 -4.19 -25.83
CA PRO A 298 -7.07 -4.78 -26.10
C PRO A 298 -5.87 -4.07 -25.46
N GLU A 299 -6.00 -2.77 -25.15
CA GLU A 299 -4.94 -2.00 -24.49
C GLU A 299 -4.72 -2.39 -23.02
N TYR A 300 -5.66 -3.11 -22.41
CA TYR A 300 -5.55 -3.65 -21.05
C TYR A 300 -5.25 -5.14 -21.02
N ASN A 301 -5.09 -5.81 -22.15
CA ASN A 301 -4.81 -7.25 -22.18
C ASN A 301 -3.54 -7.58 -21.38
N ASP A 302 -3.54 -8.79 -20.82
CA ASP A 302 -2.38 -9.34 -20.13
C ASP A 302 -1.18 -9.48 -21.08
N VAL A 303 0.01 -9.66 -20.52
CA VAL A 303 1.27 -9.82 -21.26
C VAL A 303 1.22 -10.98 -22.27
N ASN A 304 0.44 -12.03 -21.98
CA ASN A 304 0.24 -13.19 -22.86
C ASN A 304 -0.82 -12.95 -23.97
N GLY A 305 -1.47 -11.78 -23.99
CA GLY A 305 -2.50 -11.37 -24.94
C GLY A 305 -3.94 -11.76 -24.57
N THR A 306 -4.17 -12.42 -23.43
CA THR A 306 -5.51 -12.75 -22.92
C THR A 306 -6.19 -11.50 -22.34
N ARG A 307 -7.48 -11.62 -21.98
CA ARG A 307 -8.22 -10.48 -21.44
C ARG A 307 -7.68 -10.19 -20.06
N ASN A 308 -7.60 -8.91 -19.70
CA ASN A 308 -7.02 -8.48 -18.43
C ASN A 308 -7.48 -9.32 -17.22
N ASP A 309 -6.54 -9.90 -16.49
CA ASP A 309 -6.76 -10.43 -15.15
C ASP A 309 -6.97 -9.29 -14.15
N GLN A 310 -7.87 -9.45 -13.17
CA GLN A 310 -7.99 -8.46 -12.10
C GLN A 310 -6.80 -8.59 -11.13
N GLY A 311 -6.33 -7.46 -10.59
CA GLY A 311 -5.31 -7.40 -9.54
C GLY A 311 -3.91 -7.03 -10.02
N ALA A 312 -2.97 -7.00 -9.06
CA ALA A 312 -1.61 -6.51 -9.21
C ALA A 312 -0.78 -7.13 -10.35
N TYR A 313 -1.13 -8.34 -10.78
CA TYR A 313 -0.38 -9.09 -11.79
C TYR A 313 -1.07 -9.19 -13.15
N GLY A 314 -2.27 -8.63 -13.31
CA GLY A 314 -2.93 -8.58 -14.62
C GLY A 314 -2.44 -7.41 -15.48
N GLY A 315 -2.87 -7.39 -16.74
CA GLY A 315 -2.73 -6.28 -17.66
C GLY A 315 -1.36 -6.17 -18.33
N PRO A 316 -1.12 -5.08 -19.09
CA PRO A 316 0.01 -4.98 -20.00
C PRO A 316 1.38 -4.89 -19.30
N GLU A 317 1.39 -4.59 -18.00
CA GLU A 317 2.60 -4.48 -17.17
C GLU A 317 2.57 -5.43 -15.96
N GLY A 318 1.70 -6.45 -16.04
CA GLY A 318 1.54 -7.53 -15.07
C GLY A 318 2.68 -8.56 -15.07
N ASP A 319 2.43 -9.70 -14.41
CA ASP A 319 3.35 -10.86 -14.27
C ASP A 319 4.76 -10.50 -13.74
N TRP A 320 4.83 -9.47 -12.91
CA TRP A 320 6.07 -8.92 -12.37
C TRP A 320 6.52 -9.55 -11.07
#